data_AF-A0A812U5K3-F1
#
_entry.id   AF-A0A812U5K3-F1
#
_cell.length_a   1.000
_cell.length_b   1.000
_cell.length_c   1.000
_cell.angle_alpha   90.00
_cell.angle_beta   90.00
_cell.angle_gamma   90.00
#
_symmetry.space_group_name_H-M   'P 1'
#
loop_
_entity.id
_entity.type
_entity.pdbx_description
1 polymer ?
#
loop_
_entity_poly.entity_id
_entity_poly.type
_entity_poly.pdbx_seq_one_letter_code
_entity_poly.pdbx_strand_id
1 'polypeptide(L)'
;MAAPLVVDIAVDLGGPPFRLHTVSGPDRGQIVATLPEECRPSGGRLIFNVPLNRGGSVARVDVDHEGGLIWWRGGSGSSWLSLAGIIFAPQGYAPATYRAVGGLCLLSGLVTDAVMRVDVQTDGWVGWVGGSTYHHFASLSGIAFSLDPEQTFPLALGPNAYDYGGPYSSPTYSLIDGLCVLEALISYSSTTVLAYLPVECWPMRELSFSMNQQESAPRVQVYANGEVKLLAGGADSGWISLSGIAFAPAPGGRRKLPYQNGWADYGADFGMATFSMKNGFCVLEGLVHGGDWNGWFATLPDGCRPTKRLIFHANNHAGSARVDVKTGGEVTYVDGPNNHHWMSVAGIIFAPDTVGHIALPLAGSWTGYGEAYESPDYTVKNGICSVEGLIRGGAWGHLATLPEDCRPSEGALVFVANNDELPARVNVEADGRINWLAGGNGHHWISLSGIVFSPSSANIAGYTIPLQNGWTNYNKGYAPAKYRVVSGICILEGLIETGSSNHAATLPSDCRPKKKLVFDANKHENIDRIDVGADGQIIFYSLNSGGWASLSGVAFDVE
;
A
#
# COMPACT_ATOMS: atom_id res chain seq x y z
N MET A 1 -29.05 -23.45 16.82
CA MET A 1 -27.92 -23.94 16.02
C MET A 1 -27.78 -23.03 14.82
N ALA A 2 -26.60 -22.43 14.66
CA ALA A 2 -26.33 -21.34 13.73
C ALA A 2 -26.43 -21.79 12.27
N ALA A 3 -27.05 -20.94 11.45
CA ALA A 3 -27.04 -21.05 9.99
C ALA A 3 -25.64 -20.67 9.45
N PRO A 4 -25.18 -21.26 8.34
CA PRO A 4 -23.98 -20.78 7.67
C PRO A 4 -24.28 -19.44 6.98
N LEU A 5 -23.43 -18.45 7.26
CA LEU A 5 -23.39 -17.17 6.58
C LEU A 5 -22.90 -17.42 5.14
N VAL A 6 -23.80 -17.30 4.16
CA VAL A 6 -23.46 -17.24 2.73
C VAL A 6 -23.24 -15.77 2.40
N VAL A 7 -22.02 -15.40 2.03
CA VAL A 7 -21.74 -14.09 1.44
C VAL A 7 -21.95 -14.24 -0.06
N ASP A 8 -23.14 -13.88 -0.53
CA ASP A 8 -23.44 -13.71 -1.94
C ASP A 8 -22.85 -12.37 -2.41
N ILE A 9 -21.81 -12.42 -3.25
CA ILE A 9 -21.48 -11.30 -4.13
C ILE A 9 -22.18 -11.60 -5.45
N ALA A 10 -23.43 -11.17 -5.56
CA ALA A 10 -24.16 -11.13 -6.82
C ALA A 10 -23.81 -9.81 -7.54
N VAL A 11 -23.03 -9.89 -8.61
CA VAL A 11 -23.00 -8.81 -9.61
C VAL A 11 -23.93 -9.25 -10.73
N ASP A 12 -25.11 -8.65 -10.81
CA ASP A 12 -25.97 -8.72 -12.00
C ASP A 12 -25.23 -8.02 -13.15
N LEU A 13 -24.72 -8.78 -14.13
CA LEU A 13 -23.83 -8.29 -15.20
C LEU A 13 -24.57 -7.83 -16.49
N GLY A 14 -25.87 -7.53 -16.43
CA GLY A 14 -26.77 -7.27 -17.58
C GLY A 14 -26.45 -6.09 -18.52
N GLY A 15 -25.29 -6.08 -19.20
CA GLY A 15 -24.98 -5.18 -20.31
C GLY A 15 -25.50 -5.67 -21.67
N PRO A 16 -25.59 -4.78 -22.69
CA PRO A 16 -26.12 -5.14 -24.00
C PRO A 16 -25.21 -6.15 -24.73
N PRO A 17 -25.78 -7.08 -25.52
CA PRO A 17 -25.01 -8.05 -26.30
C PRO A 17 -24.28 -7.37 -27.47
N PHE A 18 -23.09 -7.86 -27.82
CA PHE A 18 -22.34 -7.40 -29.00
C PHE A 18 -22.21 -8.49 -30.08
N ARG A 19 -22.00 -8.08 -31.33
CA ARG A 19 -22.04 -8.98 -32.50
C ARG A 19 -20.66 -9.59 -32.77
N LEU A 20 -20.61 -10.92 -32.81
CA LEU A 20 -19.43 -11.67 -33.24
C LEU A 20 -19.39 -11.74 -34.78
N HIS A 21 -18.22 -11.53 -35.37
CA HIS A 21 -17.91 -11.79 -36.77
C HIS A 21 -17.53 -13.27 -36.95
N THR A 22 -18.13 -13.95 -37.93
CA THR A 22 -17.78 -15.33 -38.26
C THR A 22 -16.41 -15.39 -38.95
N VAL A 23 -15.46 -16.07 -38.31
CA VAL A 23 -14.13 -16.36 -38.88
C VAL A 23 -14.12 -17.82 -39.35
N SER A 24 -13.60 -18.08 -40.56
CA SER A 24 -13.49 -19.44 -41.13
C SER A 24 -12.07 -19.80 -41.52
N GLY A 25 -11.53 -20.91 -40.98
CA GLY A 25 -10.25 -21.51 -41.40
C GLY A 25 -9.28 -21.77 -40.23
N PRO A 26 -8.13 -22.43 -40.45
CA PRO A 26 -7.08 -22.60 -39.45
C PRO A 26 -6.30 -21.29 -39.15
N ASP A 27 -6.84 -20.14 -39.56
CA ASP A 27 -6.12 -18.88 -39.67
C ASP A 27 -6.12 -18.11 -38.35
N ARG A 28 -4.93 -18.10 -37.74
CA ARG A 28 -4.59 -17.40 -36.51
C ARG A 28 -4.60 -15.88 -36.75
N GLY A 29 -5.20 -15.09 -35.85
CA GLY A 29 -5.01 -13.63 -35.83
C GLY A 29 -6.07 -12.75 -36.51
N GLN A 30 -7.30 -13.24 -36.74
CA GLN A 30 -8.42 -12.41 -37.22
C GLN A 30 -9.27 -11.82 -36.09
N ILE A 31 -9.83 -10.62 -36.33
CA ILE A 31 -10.79 -9.96 -35.44
C ILE A 31 -12.13 -10.71 -35.51
N VAL A 32 -12.51 -11.36 -34.40
CA VAL A 32 -13.75 -12.12 -34.24
C VAL A 32 -14.88 -11.27 -33.66
N ALA A 33 -14.59 -10.10 -33.10
CA ALA A 33 -15.58 -9.13 -32.64
C ALA A 33 -14.92 -7.76 -32.46
N THR A 34 -15.70 -6.69 -32.47
CA THR A 34 -15.21 -5.37 -32.07
C THR A 34 -15.96 -4.94 -30.81
N LEU A 35 -15.22 -4.64 -29.75
CA LEU A 35 -15.76 -4.06 -28.53
C LEU A 35 -16.28 -2.66 -28.80
N PRO A 36 -17.33 -2.23 -28.09
CA PRO A 36 -17.84 -0.88 -28.19
C PRO A 36 -16.83 0.13 -27.63
N GLU A 37 -16.98 1.39 -28.01
CA GLU A 37 -16.00 2.44 -27.77
C GLU A 37 -15.69 2.63 -26.28
N GLU A 38 -16.71 2.53 -25.42
CA GLU A 38 -16.60 2.61 -23.96
C GLU A 38 -15.85 1.44 -23.30
N CYS A 39 -15.54 0.39 -24.07
CA CYS A 39 -14.84 -0.81 -23.62
C CYS A 39 -13.58 -1.07 -24.47
N ARG A 40 -12.96 -0.02 -25.01
CA ARG A 40 -11.66 -0.12 -25.68
C ARG A 40 -10.53 0.04 -24.65
N PRO A 41 -9.43 -0.74 -24.77
CA PRO A 41 -8.27 -0.56 -23.89
C PRO A 41 -7.74 0.87 -23.99
N SER A 42 -7.41 1.47 -22.85
CA SER A 42 -6.77 2.79 -22.81
C SER A 42 -5.32 2.76 -23.29
N GLY A 43 -4.71 1.56 -23.36
CA GLY A 43 -3.35 1.30 -23.81
C GLY A 43 -3.25 0.51 -25.13
N GLY A 44 -2.13 -0.21 -25.29
CA GLY A 44 -1.87 -1.06 -26.45
C GLY A 44 -2.67 -2.38 -26.44
N ARG A 45 -2.26 -3.33 -27.28
CA ARG A 45 -2.88 -4.66 -27.35
C ARG A 45 -2.67 -5.45 -26.05
N LEU A 46 -3.76 -6.03 -25.52
CA LEU A 46 -3.78 -6.90 -24.34
C LEU A 46 -3.92 -8.37 -24.75
N ILE A 47 -3.40 -9.31 -23.94
CA ILE A 47 -3.46 -10.76 -24.23
C ILE A 47 -4.02 -11.51 -23.01
N PHE A 48 -5.09 -12.30 -23.22
CA PHE A 48 -5.79 -13.05 -22.18
C PHE A 48 -5.77 -14.56 -22.42
N ASN A 49 -5.89 -15.31 -21.32
CA ASN A 49 -6.13 -16.75 -21.32
C ASN A 49 -7.61 -17.04 -21.11
N VAL A 50 -8.17 -17.88 -21.97
CA VAL A 50 -9.57 -18.29 -21.90
C VAL A 50 -9.65 -19.82 -21.78
N PRO A 51 -10.34 -20.39 -20.77
CA PRO A 51 -10.51 -21.83 -20.67
C PRO A 51 -11.38 -22.38 -21.80
N LEU A 52 -11.01 -23.55 -22.33
CA LEU A 52 -11.82 -24.33 -23.28
C LEU A 52 -12.56 -25.47 -22.57
N ASN A 53 -13.76 -25.79 -23.05
CA ASN A 53 -14.64 -26.84 -22.47
C ASN A 53 -14.05 -28.26 -22.50
N ARG A 54 -12.99 -28.51 -23.29
CA ARG A 54 -12.22 -29.75 -23.20
C ARG A 54 -11.08 -29.55 -22.21
N GLY A 55 -11.26 -30.08 -21.00
CA GLY A 55 -10.27 -30.01 -19.93
C GLY A 55 -8.84 -30.22 -20.44
N GLY A 56 -8.00 -29.21 -20.20
CA GLY A 56 -6.57 -29.24 -20.53
C GLY A 56 -6.14 -28.38 -21.72
N SER A 57 -7.00 -27.56 -22.31
CA SER A 57 -6.61 -26.55 -23.32
C SER A 57 -7.12 -25.15 -22.94
N VAL A 58 -6.26 -24.15 -23.07
CA VAL A 58 -6.60 -22.73 -23.02
C VAL A 58 -6.54 -22.14 -24.42
N ALA A 59 -7.28 -21.08 -24.67
CA ALA A 59 -7.14 -20.27 -25.86
C ALA A 59 -6.56 -18.90 -25.52
N ARG A 60 -5.79 -18.36 -26.46
CA ARG A 60 -5.30 -17.00 -26.40
C ARG A 60 -6.31 -16.08 -27.08
N VAL A 61 -6.69 -15.02 -26.39
CA VAL A 61 -7.53 -13.96 -26.95
C VAL A 61 -6.77 -12.64 -26.81
N ASP A 62 -6.55 -11.95 -27.91
CA ASP A 62 -5.98 -10.60 -27.87
C ASP A 62 -7.12 -9.58 -27.96
N VAL A 63 -6.98 -8.44 -27.28
CA VAL A 63 -7.83 -7.27 -27.44
C VAL A 63 -6.95 -6.13 -27.92
N ASP A 64 -7.15 -5.66 -29.14
CA ASP A 64 -6.38 -4.51 -29.65
C ASP A 64 -6.93 -3.16 -29.16
N HIS A 65 -6.15 -2.09 -29.38
CA HIS A 65 -6.48 -0.73 -28.96
C HIS A 65 -7.76 -0.15 -29.60
N GLU A 66 -8.24 -0.72 -30.71
CA GLU A 66 -9.51 -0.33 -31.35
C GLU A 66 -10.69 -1.16 -30.82
N GLY A 67 -10.43 -2.08 -29.88
CA GLY A 67 -11.40 -3.01 -29.31
C GLY A 67 -11.57 -4.29 -30.10
N GLY A 68 -10.72 -4.58 -31.09
CA GLY A 68 -10.76 -5.82 -31.84
C GLY A 68 -10.41 -7.03 -30.96
N LEU A 69 -11.36 -7.95 -30.76
CA LEU A 69 -11.13 -9.26 -30.16
C LEU A 69 -10.52 -10.18 -31.20
N ILE A 70 -9.32 -10.69 -30.98
CA ILE A 70 -8.56 -11.52 -31.92
C ILE A 70 -8.33 -12.91 -31.32
N TRP A 71 -8.72 -13.95 -32.06
CA TRP A 71 -8.65 -15.34 -31.58
C TRP A 71 -7.38 -16.08 -32.01
N TRP A 72 -6.75 -16.79 -31.07
CA TRP A 72 -5.57 -17.64 -31.29
C TRP A 72 -5.74 -19.02 -30.61
N ARG A 73 -5.74 -20.10 -31.39
CA ARG A 73 -5.89 -21.50 -30.91
C ARG A 73 -4.72 -21.94 -30.01
N GLY A 74 -5.02 -22.56 -28.85
CA GLY A 74 -4.02 -23.21 -27.97
C GLY A 74 -4.09 -24.74 -27.97
N GLY A 75 -2.95 -25.39 -27.73
CA GLY A 75 -2.65 -26.80 -27.97
C GLY A 75 -3.08 -27.79 -26.87
N SER A 76 -2.75 -29.06 -27.12
CA SER A 76 -3.18 -30.26 -26.40
C SER A 76 -2.30 -30.62 -25.20
N GLY A 77 -2.87 -30.56 -24.00
CA GLY A 77 -2.42 -31.33 -22.84
C GLY A 77 -1.67 -30.53 -21.78
N SER A 78 -2.36 -30.23 -20.68
CA SER A 78 -1.93 -30.47 -19.28
C SER A 78 -2.96 -29.88 -18.30
N SER A 79 -2.97 -30.38 -17.07
CA SER A 79 -4.14 -30.39 -16.17
C SER A 79 -4.01 -29.47 -14.97
N TRP A 80 -4.40 -28.19 -15.09
CA TRP A 80 -4.81 -27.33 -13.96
C TRP A 80 -5.80 -26.24 -14.41
N LEU A 81 -6.84 -26.00 -13.60
CA LEU A 81 -7.86 -24.97 -13.76
C LEU A 81 -7.65 -23.92 -12.66
N SER A 82 -7.42 -22.64 -13.01
CA SER A 82 -7.55 -21.55 -12.04
C SER A 82 -8.92 -20.92 -12.20
N LEU A 83 -9.65 -20.79 -11.09
CA LEU A 83 -10.95 -20.13 -10.99
C LEU A 83 -10.82 -18.68 -10.49
N ALA A 84 -9.61 -18.15 -10.34
CA ALA A 84 -9.38 -16.77 -9.91
C ALA A 84 -9.64 -15.81 -11.08
N GLY A 85 -10.56 -14.85 -10.90
CA GLY A 85 -10.94 -13.85 -11.91
C GLY A 85 -12.19 -14.16 -12.72
N ILE A 86 -12.83 -15.32 -12.54
CA ILE A 86 -14.04 -15.70 -13.30
C ILE A 86 -15.30 -15.24 -12.55
N ILE A 87 -15.99 -14.23 -13.06
CA ILE A 87 -17.35 -13.89 -12.65
C ILE A 87 -18.31 -14.70 -13.53
N PHE A 88 -19.10 -15.59 -12.95
CA PHE A 88 -20.12 -16.36 -13.67
C PHE A 88 -21.40 -15.54 -13.82
N ALA A 89 -21.93 -15.43 -15.03
CA ALA A 89 -23.33 -15.08 -15.25
C ALA A 89 -24.19 -16.34 -15.01
N PRO A 90 -25.19 -16.31 -14.12
CA PRO A 90 -26.05 -17.47 -13.93
C PRO A 90 -27.04 -17.59 -15.10
N GLN A 91 -27.03 -18.78 -15.72
CA GLN A 91 -28.01 -19.39 -16.62
C GLN A 91 -27.81 -19.26 -18.15
N GLY A 92 -27.73 -20.43 -18.80
CA GLY A 92 -27.98 -20.63 -20.24
C GLY A 92 -26.90 -20.11 -21.18
N TYR A 93 -26.93 -20.55 -22.44
CA TYR A 93 -26.07 -20.04 -23.51
C TYR A 93 -26.31 -18.54 -23.71
N ALA A 94 -25.57 -17.69 -22.98
CA ALA A 94 -25.66 -16.25 -23.10
C ALA A 94 -24.77 -15.75 -24.26
N PRO A 95 -25.25 -14.82 -25.10
CA PRO A 95 -24.40 -14.11 -26.06
C PRO A 95 -23.26 -13.39 -25.31
N ALA A 96 -22.16 -13.12 -26.00
CA ALA A 96 -21.10 -12.30 -25.42
C ALA A 96 -21.66 -10.92 -25.06
N THR A 97 -21.53 -10.53 -23.80
CA THR A 97 -21.93 -9.23 -23.25
C THR A 97 -20.71 -8.55 -22.64
N TYR A 98 -20.79 -7.23 -22.56
CA TYR A 98 -19.78 -6.40 -21.92
C TYR A 98 -20.45 -5.49 -20.89
N ARG A 99 -19.67 -5.01 -19.92
CA ARG A 99 -20.12 -3.99 -18.98
C ARG A 99 -18.96 -3.07 -18.60
N ALA A 100 -19.12 -1.78 -18.81
CA ALA A 100 -18.25 -0.76 -18.23
C ALA A 100 -18.80 -0.33 -16.85
N VAL A 101 -18.02 -0.45 -15.79
CA VAL A 101 -18.39 -0.01 -14.43
C VAL A 101 -17.17 0.58 -13.76
N GLY A 102 -17.28 1.79 -13.23
CA GLY A 102 -16.28 2.37 -12.34
C GLY A 102 -14.86 2.45 -12.90
N GLY A 103 -14.69 2.54 -14.22
CA GLY A 103 -13.38 2.54 -14.88
C GLY A 103 -12.85 1.16 -15.28
N LEU A 104 -13.61 0.08 -15.07
CA LEU A 104 -13.31 -1.28 -15.55
C LEU A 104 -14.22 -1.67 -16.72
N CYS A 105 -13.67 -2.37 -17.71
CA CYS A 105 -14.47 -3.14 -18.66
C CYS A 105 -14.45 -4.63 -18.27
N LEU A 106 -15.62 -5.23 -18.16
CA LEU A 106 -15.82 -6.66 -17.89
C LEU A 106 -16.48 -7.33 -19.09
N LEU A 107 -15.89 -8.41 -19.60
CA LEU A 107 -16.51 -9.25 -20.63
C LEU A 107 -17.06 -10.54 -20.02
N SER A 108 -18.20 -11.01 -20.53
CA SER A 108 -18.80 -12.29 -20.13
C SER A 108 -19.49 -12.98 -21.31
N GLY A 109 -19.56 -14.32 -21.28
CA GLY A 109 -20.25 -15.12 -22.30
C GLY A 109 -19.35 -16.11 -23.04
N LEU A 110 -19.96 -16.94 -23.91
CA LEU A 110 -19.27 -18.03 -24.63
C LEU A 110 -19.14 -17.71 -26.13
N VAL A 111 -17.96 -17.95 -26.69
CA VAL A 111 -17.68 -17.92 -28.13
C VAL A 111 -17.56 -19.36 -28.63
N THR A 112 -18.25 -19.71 -29.72
CA THR A 112 -18.21 -21.05 -30.31
C THR A 112 -17.36 -21.09 -31.56
N ASP A 113 -16.70 -22.22 -31.80
CA ASP A 113 -16.16 -22.61 -33.10
C ASP A 113 -17.04 -23.72 -33.70
N ALA A 114 -17.72 -23.38 -34.79
CA ALA A 114 -18.24 -24.29 -35.80
C ALA A 114 -18.56 -23.42 -37.01
N VAL A 115 -17.69 -23.38 -38.02
CA VAL A 115 -18.00 -22.61 -39.23
C VAL A 115 -19.23 -23.23 -39.90
N MET A 116 -20.32 -22.48 -39.96
CA MET A 116 -21.34 -22.62 -41.00
C MET A 116 -21.34 -21.32 -41.80
N ARG A 117 -20.93 -21.40 -43.08
CA ARG A 117 -21.25 -20.34 -44.05
C ARG A 117 -22.62 -20.65 -44.65
N VAL A 118 -23.54 -19.73 -44.42
CA VAL A 118 -24.73 -19.53 -45.23
C VAL A 118 -24.40 -18.37 -46.15
N ASP A 119 -24.39 -18.61 -47.47
CA ASP A 119 -24.46 -17.52 -48.42
C ASP A 119 -25.91 -17.23 -48.76
N VAL A 120 -26.25 -15.95 -48.73
CA VAL A 120 -27.40 -15.38 -49.41
C VAL A 120 -26.88 -14.79 -50.71
N GLN A 121 -27.29 -15.36 -51.85
CA GLN A 121 -27.07 -14.71 -53.14
C GLN A 121 -27.96 -13.46 -53.25
N THR A 122 -27.66 -12.53 -54.17
CA THR A 122 -28.35 -11.24 -54.29
C THR A 122 -29.85 -11.31 -54.56
N ASP A 123 -30.42 -12.50 -54.75
CA ASP A 123 -31.84 -12.79 -54.93
C ASP A 123 -32.50 -13.61 -53.79
N GLY A 124 -31.76 -13.93 -52.72
CA GLY A 124 -32.36 -14.40 -51.46
C GLY A 124 -32.43 -15.91 -51.22
N TRP A 125 -31.83 -16.76 -52.06
CA TRP A 125 -31.71 -18.21 -51.75
C TRP A 125 -30.43 -18.57 -50.98
N VAL A 126 -30.54 -19.54 -50.07
CA VAL A 126 -29.47 -20.05 -49.19
C VAL A 126 -29.24 -21.55 -49.42
N GLY A 127 -28.00 -21.92 -49.77
CA GLY A 127 -27.57 -23.31 -49.98
C GLY A 127 -26.41 -23.74 -49.07
N TRP A 128 -26.38 -25.02 -48.69
CA TRP A 128 -25.49 -25.60 -47.66
C TRP A 128 -24.26 -26.30 -48.25
N VAL A 129 -23.08 -26.13 -47.64
CA VAL A 129 -21.87 -26.94 -47.95
C VAL A 129 -21.02 -27.21 -46.70
N GLY A 130 -21.33 -28.28 -45.95
CA GLY A 130 -20.36 -29.14 -45.22
C GLY A 130 -19.67 -28.63 -43.93
N GLY A 131 -19.64 -29.47 -42.88
CA GLY A 131 -18.81 -29.30 -41.67
C GLY A 131 -18.63 -30.60 -40.87
N SER A 132 -17.47 -30.76 -40.21
CA SER A 132 -17.14 -31.89 -39.31
C SER A 132 -17.43 -31.59 -37.83
N THR A 133 -17.59 -32.64 -37.02
CA THR A 133 -18.29 -32.69 -35.71
C THR A 133 -17.45 -32.41 -34.46
N TYR A 134 -16.65 -31.34 -34.40
CA TYR A 134 -15.95 -31.00 -33.14
C TYR A 134 -16.20 -29.56 -32.66
N HIS A 135 -17.05 -29.45 -31.63
CA HIS A 135 -17.41 -28.22 -30.93
C HIS A 135 -16.24 -27.71 -30.05
N HIS A 136 -15.75 -26.51 -30.33
CA HIS A 136 -14.86 -25.77 -29.41
C HIS A 136 -15.63 -24.57 -28.83
N PHE A 137 -15.52 -24.35 -27.52
CA PHE A 137 -16.14 -23.22 -26.81
C PHE A 137 -15.07 -22.49 -26.02
N ALA A 138 -15.10 -21.16 -26.05
CA ALA A 138 -14.22 -20.27 -25.32
C ALA A 138 -15.02 -19.31 -24.43
N SER A 139 -14.69 -19.24 -23.15
CA SER A 139 -15.32 -18.30 -22.21
C SER A 139 -14.65 -16.93 -22.25
N LEU A 140 -15.36 -15.88 -22.67
CA LEU A 140 -14.86 -14.50 -22.50
C LEU A 140 -14.98 -13.99 -21.06
N SER A 141 -15.66 -14.76 -20.19
CA SER A 141 -15.76 -14.42 -18.76
C SER A 141 -14.39 -14.42 -18.08
N GLY A 142 -14.07 -13.29 -17.45
CA GLY A 142 -12.81 -13.07 -16.71
C GLY A 142 -11.79 -12.19 -17.44
N ILE A 143 -12.12 -11.66 -18.63
CA ILE A 143 -11.37 -10.57 -19.24
C ILE A 143 -11.77 -9.26 -18.55
N ALA A 144 -10.80 -8.64 -17.88
CA ALA A 144 -10.94 -7.34 -17.22
C ALA A 144 -9.71 -6.46 -17.52
N PHE A 145 -9.95 -5.18 -17.77
CA PHE A 145 -8.91 -4.17 -17.99
C PHE A 145 -9.41 -2.76 -17.63
N SER A 146 -8.47 -1.87 -17.34
CA SER A 146 -8.63 -0.47 -17.02
C SER A 146 -9.05 0.35 -18.23
N LEU A 147 -10.04 1.20 -18.03
CA LEU A 147 -10.48 2.23 -18.97
C LEU A 147 -9.95 3.62 -18.59
N ASP A 148 -9.32 3.75 -17.41
CA ASP A 148 -8.92 5.03 -16.83
C ASP A 148 -7.39 5.21 -16.86
N PRO A 149 -6.85 6.01 -17.78
CA PRO A 149 -5.41 6.28 -17.85
C PRO A 149 -4.91 7.08 -16.64
N GLU A 150 -5.76 7.80 -15.89
CA GLU A 150 -5.36 8.54 -14.69
C GLU A 150 -5.14 7.61 -13.48
N GLN A 151 -5.70 6.40 -13.51
CA GLN A 151 -5.53 5.36 -12.48
C GLN A 151 -4.61 4.21 -12.94
N THR A 152 -3.85 4.43 -14.00
CA THR A 152 -2.95 3.43 -14.57
C THR A 152 -1.49 3.86 -14.37
N PHE A 153 -0.75 3.07 -13.59
CA PHE A 153 0.60 3.41 -13.14
C PHE A 153 1.62 2.39 -13.65
N PRO A 154 2.89 2.77 -13.88
CA PRO A 154 3.93 1.84 -14.30
C PRO A 154 4.13 0.69 -13.29
N LEU A 155 4.21 -0.54 -13.80
CA LEU A 155 4.50 -1.72 -12.98
C LEU A 155 6.02 -1.92 -12.87
N ALA A 156 6.55 -1.97 -11.64
CA ALA A 156 7.96 -2.21 -11.40
C ALA A 156 8.33 -3.66 -11.81
N LEU A 157 9.20 -3.80 -12.81
CA LEU A 157 9.63 -5.11 -13.30
C LEU A 157 10.77 -5.69 -12.47
N GLY A 158 10.80 -7.02 -12.38
CA GLY A 158 11.91 -7.74 -11.76
C GLY A 158 13.23 -7.56 -12.53
N PRO A 159 14.38 -7.82 -11.91
CA PRO A 159 15.71 -7.54 -12.50
C PRO A 159 16.01 -8.29 -13.81
N ASN A 160 15.26 -9.36 -14.11
CA ASN A 160 15.41 -10.17 -15.31
C ASN A 160 14.18 -10.12 -16.23
N ALA A 161 13.29 -9.17 -15.98
CA ALA A 161 12.04 -8.94 -16.70
C ALA A 161 12.08 -7.57 -17.39
N TYR A 162 11.53 -7.51 -18.60
CA TYR A 162 11.60 -6.35 -19.47
C TYR A 162 10.24 -6.13 -20.13
N ASP A 163 9.91 -4.88 -20.45
CA ASP A 163 8.78 -4.57 -21.32
C ASP A 163 8.98 -5.30 -22.66
N TYR A 164 7.96 -6.02 -23.12
CA TYR A 164 8.00 -6.70 -24.42
C TYR A 164 8.01 -5.70 -25.59
N GLY A 165 7.36 -4.54 -25.43
CA GLY A 165 7.30 -3.47 -26.43
C GLY A 165 6.43 -3.79 -27.67
N GLY A 166 6.61 -3.02 -28.75
CA GLY A 166 5.86 -3.19 -30.00
C GLY A 166 4.42 -2.64 -29.90
N PRO A 167 3.40 -3.34 -30.46
CA PRO A 167 2.00 -2.89 -30.40
C PRO A 167 1.29 -3.23 -29.08
N TYR A 168 2.00 -3.80 -28.10
CA TYR A 168 1.45 -4.26 -26.83
C TYR A 168 1.50 -3.16 -25.77
N SER A 169 0.65 -3.25 -24.76
CA SER A 169 0.67 -2.30 -23.64
C SER A 169 1.97 -2.46 -22.83
N SER A 170 2.56 -1.33 -22.43
CA SER A 170 3.63 -1.34 -21.43
C SER A 170 3.10 -1.88 -20.10
N PRO A 171 3.96 -2.52 -19.27
CA PRO A 171 3.56 -3.06 -17.98
C PRO A 171 3.03 -1.99 -17.03
N THR A 172 1.77 -2.14 -16.61
CA THR A 172 1.08 -1.24 -15.69
C THR A 172 0.26 -2.00 -14.65
N TYR A 173 -0.11 -1.29 -13.60
CA TYR A 173 -1.13 -1.70 -12.65
C TYR A 173 -2.15 -0.58 -12.46
N SER A 174 -3.36 -0.95 -12.04
CA SER A 174 -4.42 0.00 -11.68
C SER A 174 -5.11 -0.44 -10.40
N LEU A 175 -5.53 0.51 -9.57
CA LEU A 175 -6.35 0.27 -8.38
C LEU A 175 -7.76 0.83 -8.62
N ILE A 176 -8.66 -0.01 -9.12
CA ILE A 176 -9.99 0.42 -9.58
C ILE A 176 -11.05 -0.25 -8.72
N ASP A 177 -11.92 0.55 -8.09
CA ASP A 177 -13.00 0.07 -7.21
C ASP A 177 -12.53 -0.95 -6.15
N GLY A 178 -11.31 -0.76 -5.62
CA GLY A 178 -10.73 -1.65 -4.61
C GLY A 178 -10.21 -2.98 -5.17
N LEU A 179 -10.00 -3.09 -6.48
CA LEU A 179 -9.29 -4.20 -7.11
C LEU A 179 -7.95 -3.73 -7.66
N CYS A 180 -6.89 -4.47 -7.36
CA CYS A 180 -5.62 -4.34 -8.07
C CYS A 180 -5.71 -5.13 -9.37
N VAL A 181 -5.50 -4.46 -10.50
CA VAL A 181 -5.55 -5.04 -11.85
C VAL A 181 -4.20 -4.85 -12.52
N LEU A 182 -3.63 -5.91 -13.10
CA LEU A 182 -2.37 -5.86 -13.84
C LEU A 182 -2.59 -5.95 -15.33
N GLU A 183 -1.83 -5.16 -16.09
CA GLU A 183 -1.82 -5.15 -17.55
C GLU A 183 -0.38 -5.13 -18.03
N ALA A 184 0.12 -6.27 -18.51
CA ALA A 184 1.50 -6.32 -18.95
C ALA A 184 1.75 -7.48 -19.92
N LEU A 185 2.54 -7.22 -20.95
CA LEU A 185 3.27 -8.26 -21.68
C LEU A 185 4.76 -8.11 -21.36
N ILE A 186 5.33 -9.12 -20.71
CA ILE A 186 6.69 -9.05 -20.16
C ILE A 186 7.57 -10.06 -20.87
N SER A 187 8.74 -9.63 -21.35
CA SER A 187 9.84 -10.54 -21.72
C SER A 187 10.69 -10.87 -20.50
N TYR A 188 11.23 -12.09 -20.38
CA TYR A 188 12.07 -12.45 -19.25
C TYR A 188 13.19 -13.44 -19.64
N SER A 189 14.32 -13.34 -18.93
CA SER A 189 15.53 -14.12 -19.22
C SER A 189 15.82 -15.23 -18.22
N SER A 190 15.18 -15.23 -17.04
CA SER A 190 15.24 -16.31 -16.04
C SER A 190 14.01 -16.30 -15.12
N THR A 191 13.81 -17.38 -14.36
CA THR A 191 12.56 -17.66 -13.62
C THR A 191 12.62 -17.29 -12.13
N THR A 192 12.75 -16.01 -11.76
CA THR A 192 12.87 -15.65 -10.33
C THR A 192 11.97 -14.53 -9.80
N VAL A 193 11.74 -13.42 -10.50
CA VAL A 193 10.67 -12.44 -10.18
C VAL A 193 10.30 -11.71 -11.47
N LEU A 194 9.01 -11.61 -11.81
CA LEU A 194 8.53 -10.91 -12.99
C LEU A 194 8.27 -9.43 -12.71
N ALA A 195 7.64 -9.13 -11.58
CA ALA A 195 7.29 -7.78 -11.19
C ALA A 195 7.15 -7.65 -9.67
N TYR A 196 7.18 -6.41 -9.18
CA TYR A 196 6.88 -6.01 -7.82
C TYR A 196 5.64 -5.14 -7.83
N LEU A 197 4.61 -5.59 -7.13
CA LEU A 197 3.44 -4.77 -6.88
C LEU A 197 3.77 -3.70 -5.86
N PRO A 198 3.18 -2.51 -5.96
CA PRO A 198 3.25 -1.56 -4.88
C PRO A 198 2.38 -2.05 -3.71
N VAL A 199 2.73 -1.63 -2.51
CA VAL A 199 2.15 -2.05 -1.24
C VAL A 199 0.61 -1.94 -1.16
N GLU A 200 0.00 -0.94 -1.80
CA GLU A 200 -1.46 -0.79 -1.92
C GLU A 200 -2.12 -1.90 -2.76
N CYS A 201 -1.33 -2.59 -3.58
CA CYS A 201 -1.75 -3.69 -4.46
C CYS A 201 -1.35 -5.06 -3.93
N TRP A 202 -0.71 -5.17 -2.76
CA TRP A 202 -0.32 -6.49 -2.26
C TRP A 202 -1.52 -7.25 -1.66
N PRO A 203 -1.72 -8.53 -1.99
CA PRO A 203 -2.84 -9.33 -1.49
C PRO A 203 -2.66 -9.72 0.00
N MET A 204 -3.75 -10.10 0.67
CA MET A 204 -3.71 -10.60 2.06
C MET A 204 -2.99 -11.95 2.20
N ARG A 205 -2.99 -12.73 1.12
CA ARG A 205 -2.41 -14.07 1.05
C ARG A 205 -1.86 -14.29 -0.33
N GLU A 206 -1.04 -15.31 -0.47
CA GLU A 206 -0.52 -15.74 -1.76
C GLU A 206 -1.67 -16.17 -2.70
N LEU A 207 -1.68 -15.63 -3.92
CA LEU A 207 -2.67 -15.90 -4.97
C LEU A 207 -2.00 -16.57 -6.15
N SER A 208 -2.72 -17.45 -6.84
CA SER A 208 -2.20 -18.21 -7.98
C SER A 208 -3.08 -18.03 -9.21
N PHE A 209 -2.45 -17.68 -10.32
CA PHE A 209 -3.10 -17.36 -11.59
C PHE A 209 -2.53 -18.22 -12.73
N SER A 210 -3.36 -18.57 -13.71
CA SER A 210 -2.97 -19.33 -14.90
C SER A 210 -2.85 -18.39 -16.09
N MET A 211 -1.62 -18.07 -16.50
CA MET A 211 -1.31 -16.93 -17.37
C MET A 211 -0.96 -17.33 -18.80
N ASN A 212 -1.18 -16.43 -19.75
CA ASN A 212 -0.93 -16.73 -21.16
C ASN A 212 0.57 -16.70 -21.45
N GLN A 213 1.07 -17.80 -21.99
CA GLN A 213 2.39 -17.86 -22.58
C GLN A 213 2.32 -18.69 -23.87
N GLN A 214 1.95 -18.02 -24.96
CA GLN A 214 1.85 -18.63 -26.28
C GLN A 214 0.85 -19.81 -26.28
N GLU A 215 1.34 -21.05 -26.45
CA GLU A 215 0.54 -22.29 -26.47
C GLU A 215 0.47 -22.97 -25.09
N SER A 216 1.05 -22.34 -24.05
CA SER A 216 1.11 -22.85 -22.68
C SER A 216 0.39 -21.93 -21.68
N ALA A 217 0.04 -22.49 -20.52
CA ALA A 217 -0.66 -21.81 -19.44
C ALA A 217 0.14 -21.90 -18.12
N PRO A 218 1.28 -21.20 -18.01
CA PRO A 218 2.11 -21.21 -16.80
C PRO A 218 1.39 -20.67 -15.57
N ARG A 219 1.82 -21.15 -14.40
CA ARG A 219 1.38 -20.65 -13.09
C ARG A 219 2.19 -19.43 -12.69
N VAL A 220 1.51 -18.29 -12.56
CA VAL A 220 2.05 -17.08 -11.94
C VAL A 220 1.48 -16.95 -10.53
N GLN A 221 2.34 -16.62 -9.59
CA GLN A 221 2.00 -16.48 -8.19
C GLN A 221 2.21 -15.02 -7.78
N VAL A 222 1.20 -14.43 -7.14
CA VAL A 222 1.29 -13.10 -6.50
C VAL A 222 1.40 -13.34 -5.00
N TYR A 223 2.56 -13.03 -4.43
CA TYR A 223 2.84 -13.24 -3.01
C TYR A 223 2.29 -12.09 -2.17
N ALA A 224 2.07 -12.34 -0.87
CA ALA A 224 1.59 -11.32 0.07
C ALA A 224 2.58 -10.17 0.31
N ASN A 225 3.84 -10.34 -0.14
CA ASN A 225 4.88 -9.31 -0.16
C ASN A 225 4.95 -8.56 -1.52
N GLY A 226 3.93 -8.70 -2.38
CA GLY A 226 3.86 -8.02 -3.67
C GLY A 226 4.71 -8.62 -4.79
N GLU A 227 5.54 -9.62 -4.52
CA GLU A 227 6.31 -10.27 -5.58
C GLU A 227 5.37 -11.04 -6.52
N VAL A 228 5.54 -10.84 -7.82
CA VAL A 228 4.88 -11.62 -8.87
C VAL A 228 5.91 -12.57 -9.48
N LYS A 229 5.76 -13.88 -9.27
CA LYS A 229 6.72 -14.90 -9.75
C LYS A 229 6.09 -15.89 -10.70
N LEU A 230 6.87 -16.26 -11.73
CA LEU A 230 6.61 -17.44 -12.56
C LEU A 230 7.16 -18.68 -11.84
N LEU A 231 6.32 -19.69 -11.59
CA LEU A 231 6.74 -20.87 -10.82
C LEU A 231 6.84 -22.17 -11.61
N ALA A 232 5.92 -22.43 -12.54
CA ALA A 232 5.90 -23.70 -13.27
C ALA A 232 5.09 -23.61 -14.58
N GLY A 233 5.41 -24.50 -15.53
CA GLY A 233 4.61 -24.74 -16.74
C GLY A 233 4.90 -23.81 -17.92
N GLY A 234 5.97 -23.01 -17.87
CA GLY A 234 6.35 -22.14 -18.96
C GLY A 234 7.37 -22.78 -19.90
N ALA A 235 6.97 -23.05 -21.15
CA ALA A 235 7.86 -23.54 -22.19
C ALA A 235 8.23 -22.40 -23.15
N ASP A 236 9.54 -22.12 -23.23
CA ASP A 236 10.30 -21.67 -24.40
C ASP A 236 9.98 -20.35 -25.13
N SER A 237 8.99 -19.54 -24.73
CA SER A 237 8.66 -18.32 -25.51
C SER A 237 9.39 -17.04 -25.07
N GLY A 238 10.05 -17.01 -23.91
CA GLY A 238 10.77 -15.84 -23.40
C GLY A 238 9.88 -14.65 -23.00
N TRP A 239 8.55 -14.83 -22.99
CA TRP A 239 7.57 -13.80 -22.61
C TRP A 239 6.38 -14.37 -21.85
N ILE A 240 5.66 -13.56 -21.08
CA ILE A 240 4.42 -13.92 -20.38
C ILE A 240 3.46 -12.72 -20.26
N SER A 241 2.15 -12.96 -20.39
CA SER A 241 1.12 -11.95 -20.11
C SER A 241 0.71 -11.96 -18.64
N LEU A 242 0.63 -10.79 -18.02
CA LEU A 242 0.00 -10.59 -16.70
C LEU A 242 -1.42 -10.00 -16.81
N SER A 243 -1.87 -9.67 -18.03
CA SER A 243 -3.21 -9.10 -18.25
C SER A 243 -4.30 -10.05 -17.77
N GLY A 244 -5.26 -9.52 -17.02
CA GLY A 244 -6.36 -10.28 -16.42
C GLY A 244 -6.06 -10.80 -15.00
N ILE A 245 -4.87 -10.53 -14.44
CA ILE A 245 -4.68 -10.64 -12.99
C ILE A 245 -5.45 -9.48 -12.34
N ALA A 246 -6.54 -9.81 -11.66
CA ALA A 246 -7.32 -8.89 -10.87
C ALA A 246 -7.64 -9.51 -9.51
N PHE A 247 -7.41 -8.76 -8.42
CA PHE A 247 -7.71 -9.23 -7.08
C PHE A 247 -7.91 -8.06 -6.10
N ALA A 248 -8.69 -8.28 -5.06
CA ALA A 248 -8.79 -7.31 -3.96
C ALA A 248 -7.46 -7.29 -3.21
N PRO A 249 -6.76 -6.15 -3.12
CA PRO A 249 -5.57 -6.04 -2.30
C PRO A 249 -5.95 -6.19 -0.83
N ALA A 250 -4.95 -6.39 0.03
CA ALA A 250 -5.20 -6.28 1.46
C ALA A 250 -5.72 -4.86 1.74
N PRO A 251 -6.93 -4.70 2.33
CA PRO A 251 -7.58 -3.40 2.48
C PRO A 251 -6.72 -2.49 3.36
N GLY A 252 -5.94 -1.58 2.74
CA GLY A 252 -5.03 -0.64 3.42
C GLY A 252 -4.21 -1.22 4.57
N GLY A 253 -4.04 -2.55 4.61
CA GLY A 253 -4.11 -3.27 5.88
C GLY A 253 -2.78 -3.31 6.59
N ARG A 254 -2.82 -3.38 7.92
CA ARG A 254 -1.64 -3.72 8.74
C ARG A 254 -1.07 -5.06 8.27
N ARG A 255 0.20 -5.06 7.89
CA ARG A 255 0.96 -6.23 7.48
C ARG A 255 1.97 -6.52 8.55
N LYS A 256 2.16 -7.81 8.86
CA LYS A 256 3.23 -8.22 9.77
C LYS A 256 4.59 -7.71 9.26
N LEU A 257 5.37 -7.13 10.17
CA LEU A 257 6.71 -6.65 9.85
C LEU A 257 7.60 -7.86 9.45
N PRO A 258 8.34 -7.80 8.34
CA PRO A 258 9.17 -8.91 7.86
C PRO A 258 10.44 -9.02 8.71
N TYR A 259 10.31 -9.70 9.85
CA TYR A 259 11.39 -9.84 10.82
C TYR A 259 12.65 -10.47 10.26
N GLN A 260 13.78 -10.03 10.79
CA GLN A 260 15.12 -10.51 10.46
C GLN A 260 15.88 -10.77 11.76
N ASN A 261 17.04 -11.42 11.67
CA ASN A 261 18.02 -11.50 12.76
C ASN A 261 17.45 -11.98 14.12
N GLY A 262 16.48 -12.90 14.11
CA GLY A 262 15.90 -13.50 15.32
C GLY A 262 14.90 -12.62 16.07
N TRP A 263 14.47 -11.50 15.50
CA TRP A 263 13.43 -10.64 16.06
C TRP A 263 12.03 -11.25 15.87
N ALA A 264 11.12 -10.93 16.79
CA ALA A 264 9.73 -11.40 16.76
C ALA A 264 8.75 -10.41 17.40
N ASP A 265 7.45 -10.69 17.27
CA ASP A 265 6.37 -9.98 17.97
C ASP A 265 6.49 -10.19 19.48
N TYR A 266 6.43 -9.13 20.29
CA TYR A 266 6.45 -9.24 21.76
C TYR A 266 5.29 -10.11 22.29
N GLY A 267 4.10 -9.97 21.69
CA GLY A 267 2.89 -10.72 22.06
C GLY A 267 2.14 -10.16 23.27
N ALA A 268 1.46 -11.04 24.00
CA ALA A 268 0.53 -10.70 25.08
C ALA A 268 -0.58 -9.72 24.64
N ASP A 269 -0.78 -8.62 25.39
CA ASP A 269 -1.78 -7.60 25.09
C ASP A 269 -1.25 -6.48 24.18
N PHE A 270 0.03 -6.52 23.82
CA PHE A 270 0.68 -5.53 22.97
C PHE A 270 0.42 -5.80 21.48
N GLY A 271 0.48 -4.74 20.68
CA GLY A 271 0.38 -4.82 19.23
C GLY A 271 1.50 -5.66 18.63
N MET A 272 1.14 -6.53 17.70
CA MET A 272 2.11 -7.18 16.80
C MET A 272 2.85 -6.11 16.02
N ALA A 273 4.15 -6.32 15.73
CA ALA A 273 4.84 -5.35 14.92
C ALA A 273 4.37 -5.45 13.48
N THR A 274 3.84 -4.35 12.98
CA THR A 274 3.25 -4.26 11.65
C THR A 274 3.72 -3.01 10.94
N PHE A 275 3.60 -3.01 9.62
CA PHE A 275 3.64 -1.82 8.81
C PHE A 275 2.36 -1.72 7.99
N SER A 276 1.92 -0.50 7.71
CA SER A 276 0.86 -0.21 6.76
C SER A 276 1.25 0.99 5.91
N MET A 277 0.65 1.06 4.73
CA MET A 277 0.82 2.19 3.84
C MET A 277 -0.49 2.92 3.77
N LYS A 278 -0.53 4.05 4.46
CA LYS A 278 -1.71 4.88 4.63
C LYS A 278 -1.48 6.18 3.92
N ASN A 279 -2.11 6.30 2.76
CA ASN A 279 -2.31 7.59 2.09
C ASN A 279 -1.00 8.35 1.81
N GLY A 280 0.05 7.61 1.44
CA GLY A 280 1.37 8.15 1.13
C GLY A 280 2.36 8.19 2.30
N PHE A 281 2.03 7.56 3.43
CA PHE A 281 2.94 7.39 4.55
C PHE A 281 3.12 5.91 4.88
N CYS A 282 4.38 5.54 5.16
CA CYS A 282 4.73 4.27 5.78
C CYS A 282 4.54 4.42 7.29
N VAL A 283 3.65 3.62 7.87
CA VAL A 283 3.29 3.65 9.29
C VAL A 283 3.72 2.34 9.92
N LEU A 284 4.61 2.40 10.91
CA LEU A 284 4.99 1.24 11.70
C LEU A 284 4.29 1.28 13.07
N GLU A 285 3.94 0.09 13.54
CA GLU A 285 3.26 -0.12 14.80
C GLU A 285 3.75 -1.35 15.53
N GLY A 286 3.49 -1.40 16.83
CA GLY A 286 3.67 -2.58 17.66
C GLY A 286 5.03 -2.66 18.35
N LEU A 287 5.27 -3.82 18.95
CA LEU A 287 6.38 -4.07 19.86
C LEU A 287 7.18 -5.29 19.40
N VAL A 288 8.48 -5.11 19.15
CA VAL A 288 9.40 -6.19 18.79
C VAL A 288 10.21 -6.65 20.00
N HIS A 289 10.65 -7.90 20.02
CA HIS A 289 11.50 -8.42 21.10
C HIS A 289 12.52 -9.46 20.64
N GLY A 290 13.50 -9.70 21.50
CA GLY A 290 14.55 -10.69 21.26
C GLY A 290 15.60 -10.17 20.29
N GLY A 291 15.92 -11.00 19.29
CA GLY A 291 16.83 -10.69 18.18
C GLY A 291 18.28 -10.35 18.54
N ASP A 292 19.08 -10.19 17.49
CA ASP A 292 20.43 -9.62 17.57
C ASP A 292 20.35 -8.10 17.50
N TRP A 293 20.80 -7.44 18.56
CA TRP A 293 20.86 -5.98 18.67
C TRP A 293 21.93 -5.34 17.77
N ASN A 294 22.88 -6.14 17.25
CA ASN A 294 23.81 -5.68 16.22
C ASN A 294 23.26 -5.86 14.80
N GLY A 295 22.12 -6.55 14.67
CA GLY A 295 21.36 -6.68 13.44
C GLY A 295 20.17 -5.73 13.39
N TRP A 296 19.42 -5.77 12.29
CA TRP A 296 18.18 -5.01 12.13
C TRP A 296 16.96 -5.86 12.49
N PHE A 297 15.90 -5.21 12.95
CA PHE A 297 14.64 -5.82 13.39
C PHE A 297 13.89 -6.44 12.21
N ALA A 298 13.81 -5.69 11.12
CA ALA A 298 13.07 -6.04 9.92
C ALA A 298 13.55 -5.24 8.71
N THR A 299 13.23 -5.73 7.51
CA THR A 299 13.50 -5.03 6.25
C THR A 299 12.19 -4.61 5.61
N LEU A 300 11.85 -3.33 5.68
CA LEU A 300 10.68 -2.78 5.03
C LEU A 300 10.73 -3.05 3.52
N PRO A 301 9.58 -3.34 2.90
CA PRO A 301 9.55 -3.62 1.48
C PRO A 301 9.53 -2.36 0.62
N ASP A 302 9.78 -2.54 -0.67
CA ASP A 302 9.65 -1.50 -1.68
C ASP A 302 8.28 -0.80 -1.58
N GLY A 303 8.27 0.53 -1.70
CA GLY A 303 7.09 1.38 -1.47
C GLY A 303 6.87 1.80 -0.01
N CYS A 304 7.52 1.17 0.97
CA CYS A 304 7.54 1.57 2.38
C CYS A 304 8.98 1.87 2.84
N ARG A 305 9.84 2.38 1.95
CA ARG A 305 11.24 2.70 2.24
C ARG A 305 11.46 4.21 2.13
N PRO A 306 12.30 4.81 2.99
CA PRO A 306 12.58 6.23 2.92
C PRO A 306 13.61 6.54 1.82
N THR A 307 13.59 7.78 1.31
CA THR A 307 14.60 8.29 0.35
C THR A 307 16.00 8.39 0.95
N LYS A 308 16.07 8.61 2.27
CA LYS A 308 17.29 8.82 3.04
C LYS A 308 17.24 8.05 4.35
N ARG A 309 18.38 7.91 5.04
CA ARG A 309 18.39 7.33 6.39
C ARG A 309 17.67 8.27 7.37
N LEU A 310 16.63 7.77 8.01
CA LEU A 310 15.85 8.50 9.02
C LEU A 310 16.22 8.01 10.42
N ILE A 311 16.21 8.91 11.40
CA ILE A 311 16.57 8.62 12.79
C ILE A 311 15.39 8.99 13.70
N PHE A 312 14.89 8.02 14.47
CA PHE A 312 13.80 8.17 15.41
C PHE A 312 14.25 7.87 16.83
N HIS A 313 13.47 8.33 17.81
CA HIS A 313 13.50 7.81 19.17
C HIS A 313 12.34 6.82 19.35
N ALA A 314 12.65 5.68 19.96
CA ALA A 314 11.74 4.58 20.15
C ALA A 314 11.78 4.10 21.60
N ASN A 315 10.60 3.85 22.17
CA ASN A 315 10.49 3.51 23.58
C ASN A 315 11.14 2.14 23.91
N ASN A 316 11.96 2.11 24.96
CA ASN A 316 12.47 0.93 25.66
C ASN A 316 12.14 1.06 27.16
N HIS A 317 10.85 0.97 27.48
CA HIS A 317 10.30 1.08 28.82
C HIS A 317 10.51 2.47 29.45
N ALA A 318 11.44 2.60 30.40
CA ALA A 318 11.74 3.86 31.08
C ALA A 318 12.76 4.71 30.31
N GLY A 319 13.37 4.15 29.26
CA GLY A 319 14.29 4.84 28.36
C GLY A 319 13.73 4.93 26.94
N SER A 320 14.43 5.69 26.12
CA SER A 320 14.20 5.80 24.68
C SER A 320 15.53 5.62 23.96
N ALA A 321 15.49 4.87 22.88
CA ALA A 321 16.65 4.48 22.12
C ALA A 321 16.56 4.97 20.68
N ARG A 322 17.72 5.23 20.09
CA ARG A 322 17.86 5.57 18.69
C ARG A 322 17.54 4.36 17.82
N VAL A 323 16.54 4.53 16.97
CA VAL A 323 16.20 3.58 15.91
C VAL A 323 16.32 4.28 14.56
N ASP A 324 17.05 3.67 13.65
CA ASP A 324 17.22 4.19 12.30
C ASP A 324 16.46 3.35 11.29
N VAL A 325 15.85 4.01 10.30
CA VAL A 325 15.31 3.36 9.10
C VAL A 325 16.20 3.75 7.93
N LYS A 326 16.90 2.76 7.38
CA LYS A 326 17.81 2.94 6.23
C LYS A 326 17.04 2.92 4.91
N THR A 327 17.67 3.40 3.83
CA THR A 327 17.08 3.45 2.48
C THR A 327 16.80 2.06 1.90
N GLY A 328 17.52 1.03 2.34
CA GLY A 328 17.22 -0.37 2.03
C GLY A 328 16.02 -0.95 2.80
N GLY A 329 15.39 -0.14 3.66
CA GLY A 329 14.27 -0.53 4.51
C GLY A 329 14.68 -1.18 5.83
N GLU A 330 15.98 -1.30 6.13
CA GLU A 330 16.42 -1.89 7.40
C GLU A 330 16.05 -0.99 8.58
N VAL A 331 15.25 -1.51 9.51
CA VAL A 331 14.89 -0.87 10.77
C VAL A 331 15.83 -1.37 11.85
N THR A 332 16.72 -0.53 12.36
CA THR A 332 17.83 -0.95 13.23
C THR A 332 17.86 -0.17 14.54
N TYR A 333 18.12 -0.86 15.64
CA TYR A 333 18.68 -0.21 16.82
C TYR A 333 20.06 0.35 16.49
N VAL A 334 20.40 1.50 17.08
CA VAL A 334 21.73 2.10 16.93
C VAL A 334 22.38 2.36 18.28
N ASP A 335 21.68 3.07 19.18
CA ASP A 335 22.23 3.42 20.50
C ASP A 335 21.11 3.72 21.52
N GLY A 336 21.46 3.84 22.79
CA GLY A 336 20.55 4.10 23.91
C GLY A 336 20.12 2.84 24.67
N PRO A 337 19.22 2.95 25.66
CA PRO A 337 18.81 1.83 26.50
C PRO A 337 18.16 0.67 25.73
N ASN A 338 18.60 -0.56 26.00
CA ASN A 338 18.03 -1.79 25.44
C ASN A 338 17.82 -2.90 26.50
N ASN A 339 17.92 -2.54 27.79
CA ASN A 339 17.93 -3.46 28.93
C ASN A 339 16.59 -4.17 29.17
N HIS A 340 15.52 -3.74 28.50
CA HIS A 340 14.22 -4.41 28.57
C HIS A 340 14.00 -5.49 27.49
N HIS A 341 14.97 -5.72 26.60
CA HIS A 341 14.95 -6.77 25.57
C HIS A 341 13.76 -6.72 24.58
N TRP A 342 13.13 -5.55 24.45
CA TRP A 342 12.09 -5.24 23.47
C TRP A 342 12.25 -3.81 22.94
N MET A 343 11.69 -3.48 21.77
CA MET A 343 11.72 -2.12 21.24
C MET A 343 10.35 -1.78 20.65
N SER A 344 9.83 -0.60 20.94
CA SER A 344 8.63 -0.13 20.24
C SER A 344 9.00 0.33 18.84
N VAL A 345 8.21 -0.06 17.85
CA VAL A 345 8.26 0.56 16.52
C VAL A 345 7.01 1.40 16.24
N ALA A 346 6.15 1.57 17.25
CA ALA A 346 4.94 2.36 17.14
C ALA A 346 5.24 3.86 17.05
N GLY A 347 4.55 4.54 16.14
CA GLY A 347 4.71 5.97 15.90
C GLY A 347 5.87 6.32 14.96
N ILE A 348 6.60 5.31 14.44
CA ILE A 348 7.52 5.53 13.32
C ILE A 348 6.67 5.72 12.06
N ILE A 349 6.57 6.96 11.61
CA ILE A 349 5.80 7.37 10.43
C ILE A 349 6.70 8.24 9.56
N PHE A 350 6.75 7.97 8.25
CA PHE A 350 7.52 8.75 7.29
C PHE A 350 6.93 8.66 5.87
N ALA A 351 7.24 9.63 5.02
CA ALA A 351 6.97 9.63 3.60
C ALA A 351 7.98 8.73 2.88
N PRO A 352 7.53 7.70 2.14
CA PRO A 352 8.43 6.83 1.40
C PRO A 352 8.92 7.47 0.10
N ASP A 353 9.92 6.85 -0.51
CA ASP A 353 10.57 7.23 -1.78
C ASP A 353 9.64 7.37 -3.00
N THR A 354 8.42 6.85 -2.89
CA THR A 354 7.37 6.96 -3.90
C THR A 354 6.56 8.27 -3.81
N VAL A 355 6.85 9.14 -2.84
CA VAL A 355 6.15 10.42 -2.63
C VAL A 355 7.09 11.60 -2.88
N GLY A 356 6.52 12.73 -3.35
CA GLY A 356 7.27 13.96 -3.53
C GLY A 356 7.63 14.61 -2.20
N HIS A 357 8.90 14.98 -2.04
CA HIS A 357 9.45 15.66 -0.86
C HIS A 357 9.76 17.13 -1.18
N ILE A 358 9.55 18.03 -0.20
CA ILE A 358 9.82 19.47 -0.35
C ILE A 358 10.93 19.88 0.61
N ALA A 359 11.99 20.51 0.09
CA ALA A 359 13.14 20.93 0.91
C ALA A 359 12.72 21.81 2.09
N LEU A 360 13.22 21.47 3.29
CA LEU A 360 12.89 22.19 4.53
C LEU A 360 13.73 23.47 4.65
N PRO A 361 13.11 24.66 4.81
CA PRO A 361 13.85 25.90 5.06
C PRO A 361 14.51 25.89 6.44
N LEU A 362 15.83 25.73 6.47
CA LEU A 362 16.63 25.73 7.70
C LEU A 362 16.93 27.16 8.19
N ALA A 363 17.07 27.31 9.51
CA ALA A 363 17.32 28.60 10.14
C ALA A 363 18.80 28.82 10.45
N GLY A 364 19.25 30.08 10.35
CA GLY A 364 20.61 30.47 10.73
C GLY A 364 21.69 29.71 9.96
N SER A 365 22.59 29.06 10.70
CA SER A 365 23.68 28.24 10.15
C SER A 365 23.38 26.73 10.14
N TRP A 366 22.14 26.32 10.44
CA TRP A 366 21.75 24.92 10.28
C TRP A 366 21.84 24.51 8.81
N THR A 367 22.42 23.34 8.57
CA THR A 367 22.54 22.74 7.24
C THR A 367 22.11 21.27 7.30
N GLY A 368 21.71 20.70 6.17
CA GLY A 368 21.51 19.26 6.07
C GLY A 368 22.79 18.50 6.38
N TYR A 369 22.67 17.34 7.03
CA TYR A 369 23.83 16.54 7.40
C TYR A 369 24.57 16.03 6.16
N GLY A 370 23.83 15.59 5.13
CA GLY A 370 24.35 15.06 3.87
C GLY A 370 24.66 13.57 3.91
N GLU A 371 25.38 13.08 2.90
CA GLU A 371 25.69 11.66 2.70
C GLU A 371 24.42 10.80 2.70
N ALA A 372 24.42 9.68 3.43
CA ALA A 372 23.27 8.78 3.55
C ALA A 372 22.02 9.41 4.21
N TYR A 373 22.15 10.59 4.81
CA TYR A 373 21.04 11.32 5.43
C TYR A 373 20.43 12.39 4.51
N GLU A 374 21.10 12.69 3.39
CA GLU A 374 20.70 13.71 2.42
C GLU A 374 20.34 15.08 3.04
N SER A 375 19.59 15.90 2.29
CA SER A 375 19.00 17.15 2.76
C SER A 375 17.68 16.89 3.48
N PRO A 376 17.36 17.66 4.55
CA PRO A 376 16.09 17.58 5.24
C PRO A 376 14.95 18.13 4.39
N ASP A 377 13.77 17.56 4.58
CA ASP A 377 12.56 17.91 3.85
C ASP A 377 11.32 17.78 4.72
N TYR A 378 10.20 18.21 4.16
CA TYR A 378 8.89 17.97 4.69
C TYR A 378 7.95 17.48 3.58
N THR A 379 6.92 16.77 3.99
CA THR A 379 5.88 16.24 3.10
C THR A 379 4.50 16.60 3.65
N VAL A 380 3.67 17.24 2.82
CA VAL A 380 2.24 17.45 3.11
C VAL A 380 1.43 16.59 2.15
N LYS A 381 0.71 15.61 2.68
CA LYS A 381 -0.13 14.73 1.87
C LYS A 381 -1.35 14.26 2.67
N ASN A 382 -2.52 14.30 2.03
CA ASN A 382 -3.77 13.76 2.59
C ASN A 382 -4.07 14.18 4.04
N GLY A 383 -3.79 15.45 4.35
CA GLY A 383 -4.05 16.05 5.66
C GLY A 383 -3.00 15.77 6.74
N ILE A 384 -1.83 15.27 6.38
CA ILE A 384 -0.71 15.00 7.29
C ILE A 384 0.52 15.78 6.82
N CYS A 385 1.22 16.40 7.77
CA CYS A 385 2.51 17.04 7.65
C CYS A 385 3.55 16.15 8.34
N SER A 386 4.57 15.69 7.60
CA SER A 386 5.73 14.95 8.12
C SER A 386 6.99 15.78 7.89
N VAL A 387 7.86 15.88 8.88
CA VAL A 387 9.19 16.50 8.76
C VAL A 387 10.25 15.43 8.93
N GLU A 388 11.25 15.43 8.04
CA GLU A 388 12.21 14.35 7.91
C GLU A 388 13.64 14.86 7.71
N GLY A 389 14.60 14.11 8.24
CA GLY A 389 16.02 14.31 7.96
C GLY A 389 16.83 14.82 9.14
N LEU A 390 18.14 14.89 8.89
CA LEU A 390 19.16 15.18 9.89
C LEU A 390 19.80 16.54 9.58
N ILE A 391 19.87 17.43 10.58
CA ILE A 391 20.50 18.74 10.46
C ILE A 391 21.71 18.86 11.36
N ARG A 392 22.68 19.73 11.00
CA ARG A 392 23.90 19.96 11.77
C ARG A 392 24.41 21.40 11.71
N GLY A 393 25.32 21.72 12.63
CA GLY A 393 26.19 22.90 12.57
C GLY A 393 25.53 24.24 12.91
N GLY A 394 24.27 24.24 13.36
CA GLY A 394 23.58 25.45 13.79
C GLY A 394 23.69 25.73 15.30
N ALA A 395 23.24 26.92 15.68
CA ALA A 395 23.01 27.26 17.09
C ALA A 395 21.67 26.69 17.56
N TRP A 396 21.67 26.10 18.75
CA TRP A 396 20.45 25.60 19.39
C TRP A 396 19.42 26.72 19.60
N GLY A 397 18.13 26.36 19.56
CA GLY A 397 17.02 27.30 19.46
C GLY A 397 16.29 27.09 18.14
N HIS A 398 16.22 28.12 17.30
CA HIS A 398 15.51 28.05 16.01
C HIS A 398 16.26 27.17 15.00
N LEU A 399 15.65 26.05 14.62
CA LEU A 399 16.22 25.02 13.75
C LEU A 399 15.81 25.19 12.28
N ALA A 400 14.52 25.39 12.05
CA ALA A 400 13.90 25.47 10.72
C ALA A 400 12.57 26.21 10.79
N THR A 401 12.01 26.59 9.64
CA THR A 401 10.67 27.18 9.54
C THR A 401 9.85 26.45 8.49
N LEU A 402 8.74 25.86 8.93
CA LEU A 402 7.77 25.22 8.05
C LEU A 402 6.97 26.28 7.26
N PRO A 403 6.76 26.05 5.94
CA PRO A 403 5.85 26.85 5.14
C PRO A 403 4.39 26.70 5.59
N GLU A 404 3.51 27.60 5.15
CA GLU A 404 2.12 27.73 5.64
C GLU A 404 1.28 26.46 5.50
N ASP A 405 1.57 25.64 4.49
CA ASP A 405 0.91 24.37 4.23
C ASP A 405 1.24 23.27 5.25
N CYS A 406 2.29 23.43 6.06
CA CYS A 406 2.77 22.47 7.05
C CYS A 406 2.88 23.11 8.45
N ARG A 407 1.90 23.92 8.87
CA ARG A 407 1.89 24.58 10.21
C ARG A 407 0.78 24.04 11.11
N PRO A 408 0.99 23.97 12.43
CA PRO A 408 -0.06 23.60 13.36
C PRO A 408 -1.09 24.74 13.53
N SER A 409 -2.36 24.39 13.70
CA SER A 409 -3.46 25.38 13.73
C SER A 409 -3.83 25.92 15.12
N GLU A 410 -3.49 25.23 16.20
CA GLU A 410 -4.10 25.46 17.52
C GLU A 410 -3.10 25.80 18.65
N GLY A 411 -1.86 26.11 18.29
CA GLY A 411 -0.79 26.43 19.23
C GLY A 411 0.44 25.55 19.01
N ALA A 412 1.43 25.71 19.88
CA ALA A 412 2.67 24.94 19.78
C ALA A 412 2.45 23.45 20.08
N LEU A 413 3.05 22.59 19.26
CA LEU A 413 3.14 21.14 19.45
C LEU A 413 4.53 20.78 19.98
N VAL A 414 4.64 19.72 20.80
CA VAL A 414 5.89 19.34 21.48
C VAL A 414 6.28 17.90 21.13
N PHE A 415 7.41 17.71 20.49
CA PHE A 415 7.86 16.41 20.00
C PHE A 415 9.14 15.94 20.71
N VAL A 416 9.34 14.62 20.70
CA VAL A 416 10.63 14.00 20.99
C VAL A 416 11.43 13.95 19.68
N ALA A 417 12.56 14.64 19.65
CA ALA A 417 13.55 14.58 18.57
C ALA A 417 14.78 13.80 19.03
N ASN A 418 15.57 13.27 18.10
CA ASN A 418 16.76 12.48 18.41
C ASN A 418 18.05 13.31 18.32
N ASN A 419 18.85 13.25 19.39
CA ASN A 419 20.25 13.70 19.45
C ASN A 419 21.09 12.51 19.96
N ASP A 420 21.21 11.49 19.11
CA ASP A 420 21.90 10.23 19.34
C ASP A 420 21.28 9.40 20.47
N GLU A 421 22.03 9.11 21.55
CA GLU A 421 21.55 8.36 22.71
C GLU A 421 20.58 9.16 23.58
N LEU A 422 20.48 10.49 23.38
CA LEU A 422 19.64 11.36 24.19
C LEU A 422 18.41 11.89 23.44
N PRO A 423 17.23 11.92 24.09
CA PRO A 423 16.06 12.59 23.54
C PRO A 423 16.18 14.11 23.69
N ALA A 424 15.68 14.84 22.71
CA ALA A 424 15.62 16.30 22.69
C ALA A 424 14.17 16.77 22.58
N ARG A 425 13.85 17.86 23.26
CA ARG A 425 12.55 18.54 23.11
C ARG A 425 12.64 19.52 21.95
N VAL A 426 11.78 19.28 20.96
CA VAL A 426 11.54 20.21 19.87
C VAL A 426 10.08 20.65 19.89
N ASN A 427 9.87 21.96 19.82
CA ASN A 427 8.55 22.54 19.62
C ASN A 427 8.36 22.91 18.16
N VAL A 428 7.16 22.67 17.62
CA VAL A 428 6.70 23.27 16.37
C VAL A 428 5.67 24.34 16.74
N GLU A 429 6.04 25.60 16.53
CA GLU A 429 5.21 26.75 16.85
C GLU A 429 4.12 26.97 15.78
N ALA A 430 3.06 27.70 16.13
CA ALA A 430 1.94 28.02 15.22
C ALA A 430 2.38 28.80 13.96
N ASP A 431 3.49 29.54 14.04
CA ASP A 431 4.09 30.25 12.91
C ASP A 431 5.02 29.36 12.04
N GLY A 432 5.11 28.07 12.36
CA GLY A 432 5.93 27.09 11.65
C GLY A 432 7.36 26.98 12.13
N ARG A 433 7.82 27.82 13.09
CA ARG A 433 9.18 27.69 13.62
C ARG A 433 9.34 26.38 14.38
N ILE A 434 10.37 25.63 14.02
CA ILE A 434 10.83 24.44 14.73
C ILE A 434 11.94 24.89 15.68
N ASN A 435 11.74 24.75 16.99
CA ASN A 435 12.68 25.19 18.01
C ASN A 435 13.12 24.03 18.91
N TRP A 436 14.44 23.82 19.04
CA TRP A 436 14.98 23.04 20.16
C TRP A 436 14.85 23.86 21.45
N LEU A 437 14.34 23.26 22.52
CA LEU A 437 14.17 23.94 23.82
C LEU A 437 14.93 23.31 24.98
N ALA A 438 15.11 21.99 25.00
CA ALA A 438 15.73 21.26 26.12
C ALA A 438 16.15 19.85 25.70
N GLY A 439 16.88 19.15 26.57
CA GLY A 439 17.30 17.76 26.36
C GLY A 439 18.59 17.63 25.56
N GLY A 440 18.74 16.52 24.83
CA GLY A 440 19.94 16.18 24.06
C GLY A 440 20.39 17.31 23.12
N ASN A 441 21.65 17.71 23.28
CA ASN A 441 22.33 18.71 22.45
C ASN A 441 23.86 18.50 22.41
N GLY A 442 24.32 17.33 22.86
CA GLY A 442 25.74 16.98 22.98
C GLY A 442 26.37 16.65 21.63
N HIS A 443 25.55 16.17 20.69
CA HIS A 443 25.96 15.95 19.32
C HIS A 443 25.60 17.18 18.48
N HIS A 444 26.52 17.69 17.66
CA HIS A 444 26.32 18.91 16.84
C HIS A 444 25.30 18.76 15.68
N TRP A 445 24.36 17.82 15.82
CA TRP A 445 23.31 17.48 14.88
C TRP A 445 22.00 17.15 15.61
N ILE A 446 20.85 17.25 14.95
CA ILE A 446 19.57 16.79 15.51
C ILE A 446 18.68 16.22 14.39
N SER A 447 18.00 15.12 14.67
CA SER A 447 17.02 14.54 13.74
C SER A 447 15.67 15.25 13.89
N LEU A 448 15.04 15.59 12.77
CA LEU A 448 13.68 16.12 12.73
C LEU A 448 12.64 15.06 12.34
N SER A 449 13.08 13.83 12.03
CA SER A 449 12.20 12.69 11.74
C SER A 449 11.30 12.35 12.93
N GLY A 450 10.06 11.94 12.64
CA GLY A 450 9.04 11.62 13.65
C GLY A 450 8.19 12.82 14.09
N ILE A 451 8.45 14.02 13.56
CA ILE A 451 7.55 15.16 13.69
C ILE A 451 6.42 14.98 12.68
N VAL A 452 5.29 14.46 13.15
CA VAL A 452 4.08 14.21 12.35
C VAL A 452 2.85 14.81 13.02
N PHE A 453 2.07 15.59 12.28
CA PHE A 453 0.83 16.21 12.78
C PHE A 453 -0.14 16.56 11.64
N SER A 454 -1.36 16.97 11.98
CA SER A 454 -2.33 17.49 10.99
C SER A 454 -2.14 19.00 10.82
N PRO A 455 -1.73 19.49 9.63
CA PRO A 455 -1.50 20.92 9.43
C PRO A 455 -2.83 21.68 9.29
N SER A 456 -2.79 22.99 9.54
CA SER A 456 -3.92 23.92 9.39
C SER A 456 -4.50 23.92 7.98
N SER A 457 -3.63 23.79 6.97
CA SER A 457 -3.98 23.72 5.55
C SER A 457 -4.90 22.55 5.20
N ALA A 458 -4.87 21.47 5.99
CA ALA A 458 -5.73 20.31 5.81
C ALA A 458 -7.21 20.65 6.05
N ASN A 459 -7.50 21.71 6.81
CA ASN A 459 -8.86 22.10 7.22
C ASN A 459 -9.67 20.94 7.87
N ILE A 460 -8.97 20.02 8.55
CA ILE A 460 -9.59 18.89 9.26
C ILE A 460 -9.86 19.28 10.71
N ALA A 461 -11.13 19.24 11.11
CA ALA A 461 -11.53 19.53 12.47
C ALA A 461 -10.94 18.50 13.45
N GLY A 462 -10.31 18.99 14.53
CA GLY A 462 -9.86 18.16 15.64
C GLY A 462 -10.95 17.96 16.68
N TYR A 463 -11.03 16.75 17.23
CA TYR A 463 -11.95 16.39 18.29
C TYR A 463 -11.25 16.49 19.65
N THR A 464 -11.91 17.08 20.63
CA THR A 464 -11.36 17.17 22.00
C THR A 464 -11.20 15.79 22.61
N ILE A 465 -10.03 15.53 23.21
CA ILE A 465 -9.82 14.35 24.05
C ILE A 465 -10.43 14.65 25.44
N PRO A 466 -11.43 13.89 25.92
CA PRO A 466 -11.99 14.10 27.25
C PRO A 466 -10.99 13.66 28.32
N LEU A 467 -10.25 14.61 28.88
CA LEU A 467 -9.30 14.37 29.96
C LEU A 467 -10.03 13.95 31.25
N GLN A 468 -9.43 13.03 31.99
CA GLN A 468 -10.00 12.36 33.16
C GLN A 468 -9.05 12.49 34.36
N ASN A 469 -9.50 12.08 35.54
CA ASN A 469 -8.66 11.95 36.74
C ASN A 469 -7.81 13.21 37.06
N GLY A 470 -8.39 14.40 36.90
CA GLY A 470 -7.71 15.66 37.20
C GLY A 470 -6.69 16.12 36.15
N TRP A 471 -6.51 15.39 35.04
CA TRP A 471 -5.74 15.87 33.91
C TRP A 471 -6.47 17.03 33.22
N THR A 472 -5.73 18.04 32.82
CA THR A 472 -6.25 19.26 32.18
C THR A 472 -5.36 19.69 31.02
N ASN A 473 -5.87 20.56 30.15
CA ASN A 473 -5.04 21.18 29.12
C ASN A 473 -4.06 22.17 29.75
N TYR A 474 -2.80 22.17 29.30
CA TYR A 474 -1.77 23.05 29.83
C TYR A 474 -2.03 24.54 29.53
N ASN A 475 -2.65 24.86 28.38
CA ASN A 475 -3.22 26.18 28.03
C ASN A 475 -2.33 27.42 28.24
N LYS A 476 -1.03 27.32 27.92
CA LYS A 476 -0.06 28.46 27.98
C LYS A 476 0.63 28.70 26.63
N GLY A 477 -0.16 28.79 25.55
CA GLY A 477 0.33 28.92 24.17
C GLY A 477 0.56 27.60 23.42
N TYR A 478 0.30 26.47 24.09
CA TYR A 478 0.37 25.12 23.51
C TYR A 478 -1.01 24.67 23.04
N ALA A 479 -1.03 23.78 22.05
CA ALA A 479 -2.28 23.19 21.57
C ALA A 479 -3.00 22.40 22.68
N PRO A 480 -4.34 22.44 22.74
CA PRO A 480 -5.11 21.61 23.65
C PRO A 480 -5.10 20.13 23.22
N ALA A 481 -5.42 19.23 24.15
CA ALA A 481 -5.54 17.80 23.91
C ALA A 481 -6.66 17.50 22.89
N LYS A 482 -6.24 17.11 21.68
CA LYS A 482 -7.13 16.78 20.57
C LYS A 482 -6.65 15.54 19.85
N TYR A 483 -7.58 14.87 19.17
CA TYR A 483 -7.27 13.83 18.22
C TYR A 483 -7.89 14.14 16.86
N ARG A 484 -7.27 13.62 15.81
CA ARG A 484 -7.83 13.57 14.46
C ARG A 484 -7.63 12.18 13.90
N VAL A 485 -8.66 11.63 13.26
CA VAL A 485 -8.53 10.44 12.43
C VAL A 485 -8.41 10.93 11.00
N VAL A 486 -7.19 10.96 10.50
CA VAL A 486 -6.88 11.39 9.13
C VAL A 486 -6.48 10.14 8.38
N SER A 487 -7.25 9.79 7.34
CA SER A 487 -6.75 8.80 6.37
C SER A 487 -6.43 7.43 7.00
N GLY A 488 -7.19 7.01 8.01
CA GLY A 488 -6.98 5.76 8.76
C GLY A 488 -5.90 5.80 9.84
N ILE A 489 -5.30 6.98 10.09
CA ILE A 489 -4.32 7.20 11.16
C ILE A 489 -4.98 8.09 12.21
N CYS A 490 -5.02 7.64 13.47
CA CYS A 490 -5.28 8.55 14.57
C CYS A 490 -4.00 9.28 14.97
N ILE A 491 -4.08 10.60 15.02
CA ILE A 491 -3.01 11.51 15.43
C ILE A 491 -3.47 12.24 16.69
N LEU A 492 -2.69 12.15 17.77
CA LEU A 492 -2.92 12.91 18.98
C LEU A 492 -2.06 14.18 18.99
N GLU A 493 -2.63 15.25 19.52
CA GLU A 493 -1.98 16.55 19.61
C GLU A 493 -2.25 17.18 20.97
N GLY A 494 -1.30 18.02 21.40
CA GLY A 494 -1.48 18.92 22.52
C GLY A 494 -0.62 18.61 23.73
N LEU A 495 -0.69 19.52 24.70
CA LEU A 495 0.06 19.46 25.95
C LEU A 495 -0.90 19.44 27.14
N ILE A 496 -0.71 18.48 28.03
CA ILE A 496 -1.60 18.25 29.18
C ILE A 496 -0.85 18.38 30.49
N GLU A 497 -1.52 18.92 31.51
CA GLU A 497 -1.03 19.04 32.88
C GLU A 497 -1.39 17.77 33.67
N THR A 498 -0.43 17.28 34.47
CA THR A 498 -0.50 16.00 35.15
C THR A 498 -1.66 15.93 36.15
N GLY A 499 -2.49 14.90 36.03
CA GLY A 499 -3.59 14.62 36.95
C GLY A 499 -3.20 13.80 38.18
N SER A 500 -4.20 13.25 38.86
CA SER A 500 -4.05 12.50 40.12
C SER A 500 -3.77 11.00 39.94
N SER A 501 -3.79 10.49 38.70
CA SER A 501 -3.51 9.10 38.38
C SER A 501 -2.76 8.97 37.04
N ASN A 502 -2.23 7.78 36.76
CA ASN A 502 -1.56 7.47 35.49
C ASN A 502 -2.51 7.51 34.28
N HIS A 503 -3.83 7.41 34.49
CA HIS A 503 -4.83 7.36 33.42
C HIS A 503 -5.30 8.76 33.06
N ALA A 504 -4.86 9.26 31.90
CA ALA A 504 -5.12 10.63 31.47
C ALA A 504 -6.45 10.81 30.75
N ALA A 505 -6.84 9.87 29.91
CA ALA A 505 -8.08 9.93 29.13
C ALA A 505 -8.43 8.56 28.55
N THR A 506 -9.63 8.45 27.98
CA THR A 506 -10.03 7.32 27.13
C THR A 506 -10.45 7.85 25.76
N LEU A 507 -9.75 7.44 24.72
CA LEU A 507 -10.03 7.84 23.34
C LEU A 507 -11.39 7.31 22.87
N PRO A 508 -12.12 8.06 22.04
CA PRO A 508 -13.31 7.58 21.36
C PRO A 508 -13.00 6.41 20.40
N SER A 509 -14.01 5.60 20.07
CA SER A 509 -13.82 4.30 19.41
C SER A 509 -13.20 4.34 18.01
N ASP A 510 -13.37 5.45 17.31
CA ASP A 510 -12.78 5.72 15.99
C ASP A 510 -11.27 6.03 16.06
N CYS A 511 -10.76 6.40 17.23
CA CYS A 511 -9.34 6.62 17.52
C CYS A 511 -8.85 5.61 18.57
N ARG A 512 -9.01 4.31 18.32
CA ARG A 512 -8.45 3.25 19.18
C ARG A 512 -7.57 2.30 18.38
N PRO A 513 -6.40 1.91 18.91
CA PRO A 513 -5.63 0.84 18.29
C PRO A 513 -6.31 -0.50 18.54
N LYS A 514 -6.00 -1.52 17.73
CA LYS A 514 -6.55 -2.89 17.95
C LYS A 514 -5.99 -3.58 19.19
N LYS A 515 -4.79 -3.18 19.57
CA LYS A 515 -3.98 -3.74 20.66
C LYS A 515 -3.21 -2.60 21.32
N LYS A 516 -2.65 -2.87 22.50
CA LYS A 516 -1.90 -1.86 23.23
C LYS A 516 -0.65 -1.44 22.45
N LEU A 517 -0.47 -0.13 22.26
CA LEU A 517 0.72 0.47 21.66
C LEU A 517 1.49 1.28 22.71
N VAL A 518 2.81 1.40 22.52
CA VAL A 518 3.73 2.05 23.46
C VAL A 518 4.52 3.11 22.70
N PHE A 519 4.56 4.33 23.22
CA PHE A 519 5.28 5.44 22.59
C PHE A 519 6.12 6.20 23.62
N ASP A 520 6.99 7.07 23.12
CA ASP A 520 7.62 8.11 23.91
C ASP A 520 6.74 9.36 23.93
N ALA A 521 6.59 9.95 25.11
CA ALA A 521 6.00 11.25 25.31
C ALA A 521 7.07 12.23 25.78
N ASN A 522 7.18 13.40 25.13
CA ASN A 522 8.13 14.41 25.59
C ASN A 522 7.74 14.92 26.99
N LYS A 523 8.74 15.04 27.86
CA LYS A 523 8.61 15.55 29.22
C LYS A 523 9.81 16.44 29.58
N HIS A 524 9.88 17.57 28.89
CA HIS A 524 10.95 18.55 28.98
C HIS A 524 12.29 18.00 28.47
N GLU A 525 13.34 17.98 29.29
CA GLU A 525 14.64 17.38 28.97
C GLU A 525 14.64 15.85 29.04
N ASN A 526 13.54 15.25 29.50
CA ASN A 526 13.34 13.81 29.61
C ASN A 526 12.18 13.33 28.72
N ILE A 527 11.94 12.02 28.77
CA ILE A 527 10.78 11.35 28.17
C ILE A 527 9.97 10.63 29.25
N ASP A 528 8.71 10.37 28.93
CA ASP A 528 7.87 9.42 29.65
C ASP A 528 7.37 8.36 28.67
N ARG A 529 7.02 7.19 29.19
CA ARG A 529 6.32 6.16 28.43
C ARG A 529 4.82 6.43 28.48
N ILE A 530 4.21 6.43 27.31
CA ILE A 530 2.76 6.47 27.12
C ILE A 530 2.28 5.17 26.48
N ASP A 531 1.33 4.51 27.12
CA ASP A 531 0.61 3.38 26.54
C ASP A 531 -0.77 3.83 26.08
N VAL A 532 -1.15 3.45 24.86
CA VAL A 532 -2.52 3.57 24.35
C VAL A 532 -3.12 2.17 24.27
N GLY A 533 -4.09 1.89 25.15
CA GLY A 533 -4.79 0.61 25.22
C GLY A 533 -5.74 0.38 24.05
N ALA A 534 -6.09 -0.88 23.78
CA ALA A 534 -7.08 -1.24 22.77
C ALA A 534 -8.49 -0.71 23.08
N ASP A 535 -8.77 -0.44 24.36
CA ASP A 535 -9.97 0.22 24.85
C ASP A 535 -9.90 1.76 24.78
N GLY A 536 -8.78 2.30 24.27
CA GLY A 536 -8.51 3.72 24.12
C GLY A 536 -7.92 4.39 25.36
N GLN A 537 -7.64 3.66 26.44
CA GLN A 537 -7.03 4.28 27.63
C GLN A 537 -5.64 4.81 27.33
N ILE A 538 -5.38 6.06 27.71
CA ILE A 538 -4.07 6.69 27.68
C ILE A 538 -3.45 6.63 29.07
N ILE A 539 -2.37 5.86 29.23
CA ILE A 539 -1.70 5.61 30.51
C ILE A 539 -0.24 6.09 30.45
N PHE A 540 0.14 6.96 31.39
CA PHE A 540 1.53 7.38 31.59
C PHE A 540 2.19 6.58 32.71
N TYR A 541 3.49 6.24 32.58
CA TYR A 541 4.16 5.36 33.54
C TYR A 541 5.13 6.06 34.50
N SER A 542 5.65 7.24 34.16
CA SER A 542 6.59 7.99 35.01
C SER A 542 6.01 9.34 35.40
N LEU A 543 5.10 9.37 36.39
CA LEU A 543 4.47 10.60 36.92
C LEU A 543 5.41 11.56 37.70
N ASN A 544 6.74 11.46 37.56
CA ASN A 544 7.66 12.29 38.33
C ASN A 544 7.65 13.77 37.90
N SER A 545 7.69 14.66 38.90
CA SER A 545 7.79 16.15 39.04
C SER A 545 7.66 17.17 37.88
N GLY A 546 7.50 16.80 36.61
CA GLY A 546 7.45 17.75 35.50
C GLY A 546 6.12 18.49 35.32
N GLY A 547 5.05 18.03 35.97
CA GLY A 547 3.72 18.66 35.95
C GLY A 547 2.98 18.60 34.60
N TRP A 548 3.59 18.12 33.52
CA TRP A 548 2.95 18.00 32.21
C TRP A 548 3.49 16.82 31.39
N ALA A 549 2.74 16.45 30.36
CA ALA A 549 3.15 15.48 29.32
C ALA A 549 2.61 15.91 27.95
N SER A 550 3.32 15.60 26.87
CA SER A 550 2.82 15.82 25.51
C SER A 550 2.12 14.60 24.94
N LEU A 551 1.07 14.85 24.15
CA LEU A 551 0.42 13.85 23.31
C LEU A 551 0.93 13.90 21.86
N SER A 552 1.63 14.97 21.48
CA SER A 552 2.19 15.13 20.14
C SER A 552 3.30 14.10 19.88
N GLY A 553 3.34 13.57 18.65
CA GLY A 553 4.20 12.45 18.29
C GLY A 553 3.56 11.07 18.51
N VAL A 554 2.36 11.02 19.11
CA VAL A 554 1.58 9.78 19.22
C VAL A 554 0.63 9.69 18.03
N ALA A 555 0.95 8.81 17.10
CA ALA A 555 0.12 8.52 15.94
C ALA A 555 0.15 7.03 15.59
N PHE A 556 -0.99 6.49 15.16
CA PHE A 556 -1.17 5.06 14.91
C PHE A 556 -2.34 4.76 13.97
N ASP A 557 -2.27 3.62 13.28
CA ASP A 557 -3.30 3.05 12.43
C ASP A 557 -4.51 2.56 13.29
N VAL A 558 -5.73 2.91 12.88
CA VAL A 558 -6.97 2.54 13.57
C VAL A 558 -7.68 1.32 12.96
N GLU A 559 -7.23 0.82 11.82
CA GLU A 559 -7.92 -0.22 11.03
C GLU A 559 -7.54 -1.66 11.33
#